data_AF-A0A969Y8D3-F1
#
_entry.id   AF-A0A969Y8D3-F1
#
_cell.length_a   1.000
_cell.length_b   1.000
_cell.length_c   1.000
_cell.angle_alpha   90.00
_cell.angle_beta   90.00
_cell.angle_gamma   90.00
#
_symmetry.space_group_name_H-M   'P 1'
#
loop_
_entity.id
_entity.type
_entity.pdbx_description
1 polymer ?
#
loop_
_entity_poly.entity_id
_entity_poly.type
_entity_poly.pdbx_seq_one_letter_code
_entity_poly.pdbx_strand_id
1 'polypeptide(L)'
;MTTRTFAKTLIACCLTFSTLTAADFTWNGSVSSSWQEPANWTPAGVPSAADTVTVPAGKKPIELTNTWQVAAFNLAGGTVQGSGTLIVTAAFAWTAGALTGSGHLEIPAGATLAISGAGGKDLVGWSVEVSGNARWEGTGNIRSGEGAIIQIQPTGSFEIANDENIYYSFSGAPTVFNNAGVVRKTAGSSTTTLWCALNNDGTIEVQTGTLSSTSGGTSSGLFKVSAGATLEFNGGTYELKPASTIAGNGALALRSGTVKVAGTFSLTGTTAISGGTLDIASDVNLGGEITLSNGTLTGTGTVTHTGTFTWNGGTLSGTGALVIPDSATLVIGSASGKTLQSRTVSIAGTARWEGTGNISSGQGATVNVQPTGLFEISSDQVF
;
A
#
# COMPACT_ATOMS: atom_id res chain seq x y z
N MET A 1 -11.24 61.57 -61.67
CA MET A 1 -10.09 61.55 -60.74
C MET A 1 -10.24 60.34 -59.82
N THR A 2 -9.43 59.31 -60.10
CA THR A 2 -8.93 58.26 -59.18
C THR A 2 -9.85 57.65 -58.10
N THR A 3 -10.35 56.44 -58.38
CA THR A 3 -10.63 55.41 -57.37
C THR A 3 -9.48 54.38 -57.40
N ARG A 4 -8.76 54.25 -56.28
CA ARG A 4 -7.71 53.25 -56.07
C ARG A 4 -8.32 51.98 -55.47
N THR A 5 -8.26 50.87 -56.19
CA THR A 5 -8.61 49.55 -55.66
C THR A 5 -7.35 48.88 -55.11
N PHE A 6 -7.30 48.65 -53.80
CA PHE A 6 -6.24 47.84 -53.17
C PHE A 6 -6.53 46.35 -53.40
N ALA A 7 -5.64 45.66 -54.11
CA ALA A 7 -5.62 44.21 -54.15
C ALA A 7 -5.07 43.67 -52.82
N LYS A 8 -5.91 42.99 -52.04
CA LYS A 8 -5.47 42.20 -50.88
C LYS A 8 -4.92 40.87 -51.39
N THR A 9 -3.60 40.70 -51.35
CA THR A 9 -2.95 39.40 -51.53
C THR A 9 -3.29 38.53 -50.32
N LEU A 10 -4.12 37.51 -50.52
CA LEU A 10 -4.39 36.48 -49.53
C LEU A 10 -3.25 35.46 -49.61
N ILE A 11 -2.28 35.52 -48.69
CA ILE A 11 -1.29 34.44 -48.51
C ILE A 11 -2.03 33.29 -47.81
N ALA A 12 -2.38 32.27 -48.57
CA ALA A 12 -2.83 31.00 -48.01
C ALA A 12 -1.63 30.32 -47.34
N CYS A 13 -1.55 30.40 -46.01
CA CYS A 13 -0.66 29.57 -45.22
C CYS A 13 -1.15 28.12 -45.36
N CYS A 14 -0.45 27.32 -46.17
CA CYS A 14 -0.67 25.89 -46.28
C CYS A 14 -0.19 25.24 -44.98
N LEU A 15 -1.08 25.15 -43.98
CA LEU A 15 -0.91 24.29 -42.82
C LEU A 15 -1.06 22.85 -43.33
N THR A 16 0.06 22.21 -43.69
CA THR A 16 0.09 20.77 -43.90
C THR A 16 -0.18 20.10 -42.55
N PHE A 17 -1.40 19.65 -42.32
CA PHE A 17 -1.68 18.66 -41.27
C PHE A 17 -1.07 17.34 -41.75
N SER A 18 0.19 17.09 -41.40
CA SER A 18 0.71 15.74 -41.42
C SER A 18 -0.02 14.96 -40.33
N THR A 19 -0.91 14.06 -40.72
CA THR A 19 -1.40 13.03 -39.80
C THR A 19 -0.17 12.27 -39.31
N LEU A 20 0.22 12.43 -38.04
CA LEU A 20 1.20 11.55 -37.42
C LEU A 20 0.62 10.14 -37.46
N THR A 21 1.14 9.31 -38.35
CA THR A 21 0.80 7.88 -38.39
C THR A 21 1.57 7.21 -37.27
N ALA A 22 0.86 6.53 -36.37
CA ALA A 22 1.49 5.69 -35.36
C ALA A 22 2.41 4.66 -36.02
N ALA A 23 3.63 4.55 -35.51
CA ALA A 23 4.62 3.57 -35.91
C ALA A 23 5.18 2.83 -34.69
N ASP A 24 5.75 1.65 -34.95
CA ASP A 24 6.41 0.85 -33.92
C ASP A 24 7.93 1.03 -34.01
N PHE A 25 8.53 1.48 -32.92
CA PHE A 25 9.98 1.65 -32.80
C PHE A 25 10.55 0.68 -31.77
N THR A 26 11.59 -0.05 -32.15
CA THR A 26 12.37 -0.91 -31.25
C THR A 26 13.70 -0.27 -30.94
N TRP A 27 14.03 -0.13 -29.66
CA TRP A 27 15.34 0.32 -29.21
C TRP A 27 16.40 -0.72 -29.56
N ASN A 28 17.37 -0.34 -30.39
CA ASN A 28 18.54 -1.14 -30.71
C ASN A 28 19.81 -0.63 -30.03
N GLY A 29 19.84 0.65 -29.59
CA GLY A 29 20.94 1.27 -28.85
C GLY A 29 22.32 1.14 -29.52
N SER A 30 22.35 1.03 -30.85
CA SER A 30 23.56 0.70 -31.62
C SER A 30 24.63 1.80 -31.58
N VAL A 31 24.23 3.05 -31.40
CA VAL A 31 25.13 4.22 -31.39
C VAL A 31 25.39 4.68 -29.96
N SER A 32 24.35 5.06 -29.23
CA SER A 32 24.47 5.71 -27.90
C SER A 32 23.33 5.32 -26.96
N SER A 33 23.28 5.95 -25.79
CA SER A 33 22.14 5.87 -24.85
C SER A 33 21.09 6.95 -25.09
N SER A 34 21.30 7.88 -26.02
CA SER A 34 20.38 9.01 -26.23
C SER A 34 19.09 8.56 -26.92
N TRP A 35 17.93 8.92 -26.35
CA TRP A 35 16.62 8.78 -26.99
C TRP A 35 16.55 9.48 -28.36
N GLN A 36 17.23 10.62 -28.50
CA GLN A 36 17.14 11.49 -29.68
C GLN A 36 17.97 11.01 -30.87
N GLU A 37 18.83 10.02 -30.68
CA GLU A 37 19.69 9.50 -31.75
C GLU A 37 18.88 8.57 -32.67
N PRO A 38 18.55 8.97 -33.91
CA PRO A 38 17.62 8.21 -34.74
C PRO A 38 18.12 6.81 -35.10
N ALA A 39 19.45 6.62 -35.16
CA ALA A 39 20.04 5.32 -35.47
C ALA A 39 19.95 4.30 -34.31
N ASN A 40 19.62 4.76 -33.09
CA ASN A 40 19.35 3.86 -31.96
C ASN A 40 17.99 3.16 -32.04
N TRP A 41 17.17 3.50 -33.04
CA TRP A 41 15.84 2.94 -33.22
C TRP A 41 15.73 2.12 -34.51
N THR A 42 14.84 1.14 -34.49
CA THR A 42 14.47 0.34 -35.66
C THR A 42 12.94 0.40 -35.83
N PRO A 43 12.42 0.94 -36.96
CA PRO A 43 13.16 1.60 -38.04
C PRO A 43 13.89 2.88 -37.55
N ALA A 44 14.88 3.35 -38.32
CA ALA A 44 15.64 4.54 -37.94
C ALA A 44 14.72 5.78 -37.92
N GLY A 45 14.75 6.52 -36.81
CA GLY A 45 13.84 7.63 -36.53
C GLY A 45 13.75 7.88 -35.03
N VAL A 46 13.14 8.98 -34.61
CA VAL A 46 12.88 9.25 -33.18
C VAL A 46 11.39 9.03 -32.92
N PRO A 47 11.00 8.20 -31.94
CA PRO A 47 9.60 8.00 -31.61
C PRO A 47 8.91 9.30 -31.20
N SER A 48 7.67 9.46 -31.64
CA SER A 48 6.78 10.59 -31.37
C SER A 48 5.65 10.20 -30.41
N ALA A 49 4.80 11.18 -30.07
CA ALA A 49 3.68 11.01 -29.17
C ALA A 49 2.61 10.00 -29.61
N ALA A 50 2.54 9.66 -30.90
CA ALA A 50 1.58 8.71 -31.45
C ALA A 50 2.10 7.26 -31.47
N ASP A 51 3.38 7.06 -31.17
CA ASP A 51 4.09 5.82 -31.50
C ASP A 51 4.11 4.81 -30.36
N THR A 52 4.43 3.56 -30.71
CA THR A 52 4.74 2.49 -29.77
C THR A 52 6.25 2.31 -29.68
N VAL A 53 6.79 2.28 -28.47
CA VAL A 53 8.21 2.01 -28.20
C VAL A 53 8.38 0.62 -27.57
N THR A 54 9.36 -0.15 -28.02
CA THR A 54 9.77 -1.42 -27.40
C THR A 54 11.23 -1.38 -27.00
N VAL A 55 11.51 -1.70 -25.73
CA VAL A 55 12.85 -1.70 -25.15
C VAL A 55 13.23 -3.12 -24.72
N PRO A 56 13.94 -3.88 -25.57
CA PRO A 56 14.35 -5.24 -25.27
C PRO A 56 15.55 -5.30 -24.33
N ALA A 57 15.76 -6.45 -23.71
CA ALA A 57 16.96 -6.74 -22.94
C ALA A 57 18.25 -6.69 -23.80
N GLY A 58 19.39 -6.54 -23.12
CA GLY A 58 20.72 -6.65 -23.74
C GLY A 58 21.13 -5.49 -24.64
N LYS A 59 20.41 -4.36 -24.59
CA LYS A 59 20.75 -3.11 -25.28
C LYS A 59 21.37 -2.11 -24.31
N LYS A 60 22.02 -1.07 -24.83
CA LYS A 60 22.47 0.07 -24.02
C LYS A 60 21.26 0.67 -23.27
N PRO A 61 21.42 1.18 -22.03
CA PRO A 61 20.36 1.91 -21.35
C PRO A 61 19.88 3.11 -22.18
N ILE A 62 18.59 3.40 -22.12
CA ILE A 62 18.01 4.63 -22.65
C ILE A 62 18.18 5.72 -21.60
N GLU A 63 18.89 6.80 -21.92
CA GLU A 63 19.05 7.99 -21.08
C GLU A 63 17.98 9.02 -21.44
N LEU A 64 17.11 9.34 -20.49
CA LEU A 64 16.15 10.44 -20.57
C LEU A 64 16.63 11.61 -19.71
N THR A 65 16.86 12.77 -20.33
CA THR A 65 17.18 14.03 -19.64
C THR A 65 16.10 15.10 -19.81
N ASN A 66 15.14 14.85 -20.72
CA ASN A 66 14.03 15.72 -21.06
C ASN A 66 12.71 14.96 -20.93
N THR A 67 11.60 15.65 -21.19
CA THR A 67 10.27 15.03 -21.28
C THR A 67 10.03 14.42 -22.65
N TRP A 68 9.54 13.18 -22.66
CA TRP A 68 9.16 12.42 -23.85
C TRP A 68 7.76 11.86 -23.67
N GLN A 69 6.99 11.92 -24.74
CA GLN A 69 5.65 11.35 -24.79
C GLN A 69 5.58 10.31 -25.90
N VAL A 70 4.95 9.18 -25.62
CA VAL A 70 4.59 8.13 -26.59
C VAL A 70 3.19 7.62 -26.30
N ALA A 71 2.55 6.97 -27.27
CA ALA A 71 1.25 6.35 -27.04
C ALA A 71 1.42 5.06 -26.21
N ALA A 72 2.35 4.19 -26.63
CA ALA A 72 2.59 2.92 -25.96
C ALA A 72 4.09 2.68 -25.70
N PHE A 73 4.39 1.97 -24.62
CA PHE A 73 5.76 1.67 -24.21
C PHE A 73 5.86 0.26 -23.63
N ASN A 74 6.68 -0.58 -24.25
CA ASN A 74 6.93 -1.96 -23.86
C ASN A 74 8.33 -2.09 -23.28
N LEU A 75 8.45 -2.14 -21.96
CA LEU A 75 9.72 -2.40 -21.27
C LEU A 75 9.87 -3.92 -21.06
N ALA A 76 10.72 -4.54 -21.88
CA ALA A 76 10.90 -5.99 -22.00
C ALA A 76 12.32 -6.43 -21.64
N GLY A 77 12.81 -5.97 -20.50
CA GLY A 77 14.09 -6.35 -19.92
C GLY A 77 15.24 -5.37 -20.13
N GLY A 78 15.01 -4.28 -20.88
CA GLY A 78 15.99 -3.18 -20.99
C GLY A 78 15.97 -2.24 -19.78
N THR A 79 16.79 -1.18 -19.87
CA THR A 79 16.92 -0.14 -18.84
C THR A 79 16.55 1.22 -19.43
N VAL A 80 15.66 1.94 -18.75
CA VAL A 80 15.45 3.38 -18.93
C VAL A 80 16.02 4.09 -17.72
N GLN A 81 16.79 5.15 -17.93
CA GLN A 81 17.49 5.85 -16.87
C GLN A 81 17.51 7.36 -17.06
N GLY A 82 18.07 8.07 -16.09
CA GLY A 82 18.27 9.51 -16.13
C GLY A 82 17.30 10.28 -15.23
N SER A 83 17.17 11.58 -15.47
CA SER A 83 16.36 12.51 -14.68
C SER A 83 15.16 13.09 -15.44
N GLY A 84 14.92 12.65 -16.68
CA GLY A 84 13.84 13.12 -17.54
C GLY A 84 12.48 12.51 -17.18
N THR A 85 11.49 12.85 -17.99
CA THR A 85 10.10 12.39 -17.83
C THR A 85 9.69 11.54 -19.02
N LEU A 86 9.03 10.42 -18.77
CA LEU A 86 8.35 9.61 -19.78
C LEU A 86 6.84 9.64 -19.52
N ILE A 87 6.07 10.12 -20.49
CA ILE A 87 4.61 10.16 -20.45
C ILE A 87 4.07 9.11 -21.42
N VAL A 88 3.24 8.19 -20.94
CA VAL A 88 2.67 7.12 -21.79
C VAL A 88 1.16 7.20 -21.80
N THR A 89 0.60 7.70 -22.91
CA THR A 89 -0.80 8.15 -22.96
C THR A 89 -1.82 7.07 -23.26
N ALA A 90 -1.40 5.86 -23.65
CA ALA A 90 -2.30 4.73 -23.85
C ALA A 90 -1.91 3.50 -23.01
N ALA A 91 -0.74 2.91 -23.23
CA ALA A 91 -0.37 1.65 -22.58
C ALA A 91 1.13 1.50 -22.30
N PHE A 92 1.51 1.38 -21.03
CA PHE A 92 2.83 0.96 -20.59
C PHE A 92 2.80 -0.52 -20.20
N ALA A 93 3.45 -1.38 -20.98
CA ALA A 93 3.66 -2.79 -20.63
C ALA A 93 5.04 -2.99 -20.00
N TRP A 94 5.07 -3.19 -18.69
CA TRP A 94 6.29 -3.54 -17.95
C TRP A 94 6.34 -5.05 -17.77
N THR A 95 7.13 -5.75 -18.59
CA THR A 95 7.25 -7.22 -18.54
C THR A 95 8.55 -7.68 -17.86
N ALA A 96 9.60 -6.88 -17.93
CA ALA A 96 10.85 -7.02 -17.20
C ALA A 96 11.67 -5.72 -17.35
N GLY A 97 12.75 -5.56 -16.58
CA GLY A 97 13.73 -4.49 -16.79
C GLY A 97 13.64 -3.38 -15.75
N ALA A 98 14.33 -2.27 -16.01
CA ALA A 98 14.65 -1.28 -14.98
C ALA A 98 14.30 0.16 -15.38
N LEU A 99 13.80 0.92 -14.40
CA LEU A 99 13.72 2.37 -14.38
C LEU A 99 14.71 2.88 -13.31
N THR A 100 15.80 3.55 -13.70
CA THR A 100 16.91 3.88 -12.78
C THR A 100 17.37 5.34 -12.83
N GLY A 101 17.77 5.93 -11.70
CA GLY A 101 18.15 7.35 -11.61
C GLY A 101 17.06 8.17 -10.93
N SER A 102 16.84 9.41 -11.35
CA SER A 102 15.91 10.34 -10.67
C SER A 102 14.77 10.80 -11.59
N GLY A 103 14.37 9.94 -12.53
CA GLY A 103 13.38 10.23 -13.55
C GLY A 103 11.93 10.09 -13.06
N HIS A 104 11.01 10.38 -13.96
CA HIS A 104 9.58 10.34 -13.73
C HIS A 104 8.84 9.59 -14.84
N LEU A 105 8.00 8.62 -14.49
CA LEU A 105 7.04 7.98 -15.38
C LEU A 105 5.64 8.49 -15.04
N GLU A 106 4.94 9.04 -16.04
CA GLU A 106 3.56 9.49 -15.92
C GLU A 106 2.61 8.61 -16.74
N ILE A 107 1.61 8.04 -16.07
CA ILE A 107 0.50 7.30 -16.65
C ILE A 107 -0.77 8.14 -16.46
N PRO A 108 -1.13 9.01 -17.42
CA PRO A 108 -2.25 9.93 -17.31
C PRO A 108 -3.60 9.22 -17.24
N ALA A 109 -4.66 9.95 -16.87
CA ALA A 109 -6.01 9.42 -16.83
C ALA A 109 -6.42 8.81 -18.19
N GLY A 110 -7.01 7.62 -18.16
CA GLY A 110 -7.37 6.84 -19.35
C GLY A 110 -6.24 5.96 -19.91
N ALA A 111 -4.99 6.15 -19.47
CA ALA A 111 -3.87 5.27 -19.83
C ALA A 111 -3.77 4.07 -18.86
N THR A 112 -3.03 3.05 -19.28
CA THR A 112 -2.83 1.82 -18.51
C THR A 112 -1.35 1.52 -18.26
N LEU A 113 -1.05 0.99 -17.07
CA LEU A 113 0.24 0.39 -16.71
C LEU A 113 0.02 -1.10 -16.43
N ALA A 114 0.39 -1.94 -17.38
CA ALA A 114 0.33 -3.40 -17.24
C ALA A 114 1.67 -3.93 -16.73
N ILE A 115 1.70 -4.42 -15.49
CA ILE A 115 2.87 -5.05 -14.87
C ILE A 115 2.67 -6.56 -14.96
N SER A 116 3.36 -7.20 -15.90
CA SER A 116 3.14 -8.61 -16.23
C SER A 116 4.47 -9.36 -16.43
N GLY A 117 4.44 -10.63 -16.82
CA GLY A 117 5.64 -11.44 -17.02
C GLY A 117 6.39 -11.80 -15.72
N ALA A 118 7.38 -12.70 -15.87
CA ALA A 118 8.12 -13.27 -14.74
C ALA A 118 9.42 -12.52 -14.38
N GLY A 119 9.90 -11.64 -15.26
CA GLY A 119 11.12 -10.87 -14.99
C GLY A 119 10.92 -9.81 -13.91
N GLY A 120 11.95 -9.55 -13.11
CA GLY A 120 11.92 -8.48 -12.09
C GLY A 120 11.65 -7.11 -12.69
N LYS A 121 10.96 -6.26 -11.92
CA LYS A 121 10.65 -4.87 -12.25
C LYS A 121 11.48 -3.98 -11.34
N ASP A 122 12.56 -3.41 -11.85
CA ASP A 122 13.48 -2.63 -11.02
C ASP A 122 13.08 -1.16 -11.03
N LEU A 123 12.70 -0.63 -9.87
CA LEU A 123 12.34 0.77 -9.68
C LEU A 123 13.36 1.44 -8.76
N VAL A 124 14.39 2.04 -9.33
CA VAL A 124 15.57 2.52 -8.59
C VAL A 124 15.64 4.05 -8.68
N GLY A 125 15.10 4.72 -7.67
CA GLY A 125 15.05 6.19 -7.55
C GLY A 125 14.05 6.94 -8.44
N TRP A 126 13.45 6.27 -9.42
CA TRP A 126 12.39 6.87 -10.23
C TRP A 126 11.09 7.06 -9.45
N SER A 127 10.33 8.08 -9.85
CA SER A 127 8.94 8.25 -9.47
C SER A 127 8.01 7.70 -10.56
N VAL A 128 6.98 6.96 -10.17
CA VAL A 128 5.90 6.46 -11.05
C VAL A 128 4.60 7.08 -10.58
N GLU A 129 4.01 7.93 -11.40
CA GLU A 129 2.71 8.54 -11.17
C GLU A 129 1.64 7.87 -12.02
N VAL A 130 0.55 7.45 -11.36
CA VAL A 130 -0.58 6.78 -11.99
C VAL A 130 -1.85 7.57 -11.74
N SER A 131 -2.31 8.28 -12.77
CA SER A 131 -3.64 8.90 -12.86
C SER A 131 -4.65 8.02 -13.62
N GLY A 132 -4.17 7.05 -14.39
CA GLY A 132 -4.96 6.01 -15.05
C GLY A 132 -5.07 4.71 -14.25
N ASN A 133 -4.87 3.57 -14.89
CA ASN A 133 -5.04 2.25 -14.26
C ASN A 133 -3.74 1.43 -14.32
N ALA A 134 -3.17 1.10 -13.17
CA ALA A 134 -2.11 0.11 -13.06
C ALA A 134 -2.69 -1.26 -12.67
N ARG A 135 -2.25 -2.32 -13.34
CA ARG A 135 -2.61 -3.71 -13.03
C ARG A 135 -1.36 -4.57 -12.98
N TRP A 136 -1.10 -5.19 -11.85
CA TRP A 136 0.00 -6.10 -11.62
C TRP A 136 -0.49 -7.54 -11.53
N GLU A 137 -0.26 -8.29 -12.60
CA GLU A 137 -0.76 -9.66 -12.78
C GLU A 137 0.36 -10.67 -13.09
N GLY A 138 1.58 -10.20 -13.33
CA GLY A 138 2.74 -11.06 -13.57
C GLY A 138 3.27 -11.74 -12.31
N THR A 139 4.18 -12.69 -12.49
CA THR A 139 4.88 -13.40 -11.39
C THR A 139 6.25 -12.78 -11.08
N GLY A 140 6.56 -11.62 -11.67
CA GLY A 140 7.78 -10.88 -11.39
C GLY A 140 7.58 -9.89 -10.27
N ASN A 141 8.44 -9.95 -9.25
CA ASN A 141 8.50 -8.99 -8.16
C ASN A 141 8.86 -7.58 -8.64
N ILE A 142 8.33 -6.57 -7.95
CA ILE A 142 8.85 -5.20 -8.04
C ILE A 142 10.00 -5.08 -7.04
N ARG A 143 11.16 -4.67 -7.49
CA ARG A 143 12.36 -4.48 -6.67
C ARG A 143 12.72 -3.01 -6.69
N SER A 144 12.67 -2.36 -5.54
CA SER A 144 12.79 -0.92 -5.42
C SER A 144 13.89 -0.48 -4.46
N GLY A 145 14.22 0.81 -4.49
CA GLY A 145 15.18 1.44 -3.58
C GLY A 145 15.56 2.83 -4.10
N GLU A 146 16.61 3.40 -3.51
CA GLU A 146 17.20 4.69 -3.90
C GLU A 146 16.20 5.86 -3.95
N GLY A 147 15.20 5.85 -3.07
CA GLY A 147 14.19 6.90 -2.99
C GLY A 147 13.08 6.81 -4.03
N ALA A 148 12.88 5.64 -4.65
CA ALA A 148 11.78 5.39 -5.56
C ALA A 148 10.41 5.77 -4.95
N ILE A 149 9.52 6.30 -5.79
CA ILE A 149 8.17 6.71 -5.39
C ILE A 149 7.14 6.04 -6.30
N ILE A 150 6.10 5.46 -5.70
CA ILE A 150 4.88 5.04 -6.41
C ILE A 150 3.77 5.96 -5.93
N GLN A 151 3.19 6.74 -6.84
CA GLN A 151 2.16 7.73 -6.56
C GLN A 151 0.88 7.36 -7.31
N ILE A 152 -0.16 6.97 -6.59
CA ILE A 152 -1.50 6.75 -7.15
C ILE A 152 -2.30 8.03 -6.92
N GLN A 153 -2.65 8.70 -8.01
CA GLN A 153 -3.41 9.96 -7.97
C GLN A 153 -4.90 9.67 -7.68
N PRO A 154 -5.73 10.69 -7.34
CA PRO A 154 -7.13 10.48 -6.98
C PRO A 154 -7.98 9.77 -8.03
N THR A 155 -7.70 9.97 -9.32
CA THR A 155 -8.36 9.25 -10.43
C THR A 155 -7.72 7.89 -10.71
N GLY A 156 -6.54 7.67 -10.14
CA GLY A 156 -5.69 6.53 -10.37
C GLY A 156 -6.16 5.28 -9.63
N SER A 157 -5.77 4.13 -10.17
CA SER A 157 -5.89 2.88 -9.44
C SER A 157 -4.68 1.97 -9.64
N PHE A 158 -4.40 1.15 -8.62
CA PHE A 158 -3.37 0.12 -8.64
C PHE A 158 -3.97 -1.21 -8.19
N GLU A 159 -4.07 -2.16 -9.11
CA GLU A 159 -4.59 -3.49 -8.86
C GLU A 159 -3.45 -4.50 -8.70
N ILE A 160 -3.43 -5.17 -7.55
CA ILE A 160 -2.57 -6.32 -7.27
C ILE A 160 -3.40 -7.58 -7.55
N ALA A 161 -3.15 -8.20 -8.70
CA ALA A 161 -3.83 -9.40 -9.18
C ALA A 161 -2.92 -10.65 -9.10
N ASN A 162 -2.01 -10.68 -8.14
CA ASN A 162 -1.05 -11.76 -7.87
C ASN A 162 -0.69 -11.82 -6.37
N ASP A 163 0.27 -12.68 -6.03
CA ASP A 163 0.85 -12.82 -4.68
C ASP A 163 2.33 -12.38 -4.63
N GLU A 164 2.77 -11.57 -5.59
CA GLU A 164 4.15 -11.09 -5.64
C GLU A 164 4.36 -9.89 -4.73
N ASN A 165 5.62 -9.50 -4.53
CA ASN A 165 6.03 -8.50 -3.55
C ASN A 165 6.70 -7.25 -4.14
N ILE A 166 6.60 -6.14 -3.41
CA ILE A 166 7.43 -4.97 -3.61
C ILE A 166 8.59 -5.04 -2.61
N TYR A 167 9.77 -5.44 -3.07
CA TYR A 167 10.98 -5.55 -2.25
C TYR A 167 11.78 -4.26 -2.21
N TYR A 168 12.32 -3.91 -1.05
CA TYR A 168 13.40 -2.93 -0.93
C TYR A 168 14.75 -3.61 -1.21
N SER A 169 15.13 -3.73 -2.48
CA SER A 169 16.32 -4.49 -2.92
C SER A 169 17.55 -3.63 -3.20
N PHE A 170 17.39 -2.33 -3.45
CA PHE A 170 18.47 -1.48 -3.98
C PHE A 170 19.10 -0.54 -2.95
N SER A 171 18.82 -0.69 -1.66
CA SER A 171 19.36 0.19 -0.61
C SER A 171 19.00 1.68 -0.84
N GLY A 172 19.72 2.60 -0.19
CA GLY A 172 19.49 4.04 -0.32
C GLY A 172 18.35 4.57 0.55
N ALA A 173 17.65 5.60 0.06
CA ALA A 173 16.42 6.05 0.71
C ALA A 173 15.30 4.98 0.51
N PRO A 174 14.50 4.67 1.55
CA PRO A 174 13.39 3.73 1.41
C PRO A 174 12.39 4.16 0.34
N THR A 175 11.78 3.18 -0.33
CA THR A 175 10.68 3.43 -1.27
C THR A 175 9.46 3.96 -0.55
N VAL A 176 8.77 4.92 -1.17
CA VAL A 176 7.51 5.48 -0.68
C VAL A 176 6.38 5.13 -1.65
N PHE A 177 5.31 4.54 -1.12
CA PHE A 177 4.06 4.30 -1.84
C PHE A 177 3.00 5.25 -1.28
N ASN A 178 2.58 6.22 -2.08
CA ASN A 178 1.52 7.15 -1.75
C ASN A 178 0.25 6.79 -2.52
N ASN A 179 -0.84 6.58 -1.80
CA ASN A 179 -2.16 6.32 -2.38
C ASN A 179 -3.12 7.47 -2.07
N ALA A 180 -3.51 8.22 -3.09
CA ALA A 180 -4.65 9.15 -3.05
C ALA A 180 -5.87 8.62 -3.83
N GLY A 181 -5.69 7.57 -4.64
CA GLY A 181 -6.73 6.90 -5.42
C GLY A 181 -7.17 5.58 -4.79
N VAL A 182 -7.19 4.52 -5.59
CA VAL A 182 -7.60 3.17 -5.15
C VAL A 182 -6.50 2.14 -5.36
N VAL A 183 -6.03 1.52 -4.28
CA VAL A 183 -5.20 0.31 -4.34
C VAL A 183 -6.06 -0.89 -3.96
N ARG A 184 -5.99 -1.99 -4.71
CA ARG A 184 -6.78 -3.19 -4.41
C ARG A 184 -6.03 -4.48 -4.66
N LYS A 185 -6.02 -5.39 -3.69
CA LYS A 185 -5.62 -6.79 -3.88
C LYS A 185 -6.85 -7.61 -4.25
N THR A 186 -6.91 -8.07 -5.50
CA THR A 186 -8.12 -8.67 -6.11
C THR A 186 -7.97 -10.15 -6.44
N ALA A 187 -6.74 -10.66 -6.46
CA ALA A 187 -6.45 -12.06 -6.71
C ALA A 187 -5.24 -12.55 -5.90
N GLY A 188 -5.00 -13.86 -6.00
CA GLY A 188 -4.04 -14.56 -5.15
C GLY A 188 -4.63 -14.87 -3.77
N SER A 189 -4.24 -16.02 -3.22
CA SER A 189 -4.68 -16.48 -1.91
C SER A 189 -3.62 -16.34 -0.84
N SER A 190 -2.40 -15.94 -1.23
CA SER A 190 -1.24 -15.84 -0.36
C SER A 190 -1.00 -14.38 0.04
N THR A 191 0.21 -14.08 0.51
CA THR A 191 0.59 -12.76 0.98
C THR A 191 1.32 -11.98 -0.10
N THR A 192 0.82 -10.78 -0.41
CA THR A 192 1.59 -9.71 -1.07
C THR A 192 2.16 -8.79 0.01
N THR A 193 3.47 -8.63 0.05
CA THR A 193 4.19 -7.81 1.03
C THR A 193 4.77 -6.55 0.38
N LEU A 194 4.53 -5.41 1.05
CA LEU A 194 4.98 -4.10 0.61
C LEU A 194 6.13 -3.62 1.53
N TRP A 195 7.37 -3.77 1.08
CA TRP A 195 8.57 -3.26 1.75
C TRP A 195 8.83 -1.77 1.45
N CYS A 196 7.80 -0.95 1.62
CA CYS A 196 7.83 0.49 1.39
C CYS A 196 7.05 1.24 2.47
N ALA A 197 7.39 2.50 2.71
CA ALA A 197 6.54 3.37 3.51
C ALA A 197 5.21 3.55 2.76
N LEU A 198 4.11 3.10 3.36
CA LEU A 198 2.79 3.08 2.71
C LEU A 198 1.93 4.21 3.27
N ASN A 199 1.77 5.29 2.51
CA ASN A 199 0.87 6.39 2.86
C ASN A 199 -0.47 6.23 2.15
N ASN A 200 -1.57 6.35 2.88
CA ASN A 200 -2.92 6.16 2.35
C ASN A 200 -3.86 7.33 2.69
N ASP A 201 -4.09 8.20 1.73
CA ASP A 201 -5.12 9.24 1.80
C ASP A 201 -6.34 8.91 0.89
N GLY A 202 -6.25 7.82 0.12
CA GLY A 202 -7.33 7.25 -0.70
C GLY A 202 -7.97 6.01 -0.08
N THR A 203 -8.20 4.97 -0.89
CA THR A 203 -8.75 3.68 -0.44
C THR A 203 -7.78 2.54 -0.73
N ILE A 204 -7.55 1.68 0.26
CA ILE A 204 -6.92 0.37 0.10
C ILE A 204 -7.98 -0.70 0.34
N GLU A 205 -8.23 -1.55 -0.66
CA GLU A 205 -9.13 -2.70 -0.57
C GLU A 205 -8.35 -4.02 -0.57
N VAL A 206 -8.58 -4.85 0.44
CA VAL A 206 -8.07 -6.23 0.45
C VAL A 206 -9.26 -7.16 0.21
N GLN A 207 -9.37 -7.67 -1.01
CA GLN A 207 -10.51 -8.49 -1.43
C GLN A 207 -10.21 -10.00 -1.29
N THR A 208 -8.94 -10.40 -1.45
CA THR A 208 -8.48 -11.79 -1.30
C THR A 208 -7.09 -11.84 -0.66
N GLY A 209 -6.73 -13.00 -0.10
CA GLY A 209 -5.39 -13.25 0.45
C GLY A 209 -5.00 -12.27 1.55
N THR A 210 -3.69 -12.01 1.67
CA THR A 210 -3.14 -11.05 2.64
C THR A 210 -2.41 -9.92 1.94
N LEU A 211 -2.66 -8.68 2.35
CA LEU A 211 -1.82 -7.53 2.02
C LEU A 211 -1.04 -7.12 3.28
N SER A 212 0.29 -7.24 3.24
CA SER A 212 1.18 -7.01 4.38
C SER A 212 2.03 -5.76 4.20
N SER A 213 1.99 -4.85 5.19
CA SER A 213 2.85 -3.66 5.28
C SER A 213 3.93 -3.86 6.34
N THR A 214 5.19 -3.62 5.99
CA THR A 214 6.33 -3.87 6.88
C THR A 214 7.10 -2.63 7.32
N SER A 215 6.92 -1.49 6.64
CA SER A 215 7.77 -0.31 6.84
C SER A 215 7.04 0.88 7.49
N GLY A 216 5.76 0.71 7.85
CA GLY A 216 4.96 1.78 8.44
C GLY A 216 4.41 2.76 7.40
N GLY A 217 4.03 3.95 7.86
CA GLY A 217 3.42 4.99 7.05
C GLY A 217 2.32 5.73 7.80
N THR A 218 1.52 6.51 7.08
CA THR A 218 0.36 7.20 7.66
C THR A 218 -0.89 7.00 6.82
N SER A 219 -2.06 7.04 7.43
CA SER A 219 -3.32 7.01 6.71
C SER A 219 -4.26 8.09 7.20
N SER A 220 -4.85 8.82 6.26
CA SER A 220 -6.09 9.61 6.44
C SER A 220 -7.26 9.00 5.66
N GLY A 221 -7.01 7.94 4.89
CA GLY A 221 -7.96 7.26 4.03
C GLY A 221 -8.60 6.01 4.62
N LEU A 222 -9.23 5.22 3.75
CA LEU A 222 -9.97 4.00 4.07
C LEU A 222 -9.13 2.74 3.83
N PHE A 223 -9.18 1.81 4.78
CA PHE A 223 -8.87 0.39 4.57
C PHE A 223 -10.17 -0.41 4.59
N LYS A 224 -10.44 -1.18 3.54
CA LYS A 224 -11.60 -2.05 3.42
C LYS A 224 -11.16 -3.50 3.25
N VAL A 225 -11.46 -4.35 4.23
CA VAL A 225 -11.03 -5.76 4.24
C VAL A 225 -12.24 -6.68 4.06
N SER A 226 -12.24 -7.45 2.98
CA SER A 226 -13.34 -8.38 2.66
C SER A 226 -13.23 -9.68 3.44
N ALA A 227 -14.34 -10.37 3.64
CA ALA A 227 -14.38 -11.67 4.30
C ALA A 227 -13.39 -12.66 3.66
N GLY A 228 -12.63 -13.37 4.50
CA GLY A 228 -11.59 -14.30 4.06
C GLY A 228 -10.27 -13.63 3.65
N ALA A 229 -10.20 -12.31 3.60
CA ALA A 229 -8.96 -11.56 3.35
C ALA A 229 -8.37 -11.00 4.65
N THR A 230 -7.09 -10.64 4.62
CA THR A 230 -6.35 -10.09 5.77
C THR A 230 -5.57 -8.84 5.40
N LEU A 231 -5.74 -7.76 6.17
CA LEU A 231 -4.78 -6.66 6.22
C LEU A 231 -3.77 -6.96 7.33
N GLU A 232 -2.47 -6.94 7.01
CA GLU A 232 -1.42 -7.25 7.97
C GLU A 232 -0.45 -6.07 8.15
N PHE A 233 -0.18 -5.71 9.40
CA PHE A 233 0.93 -4.87 9.81
C PHE A 233 2.02 -5.75 10.44
N ASN A 234 3.15 -5.85 9.76
CA ASN A 234 4.25 -6.75 10.08
C ASN A 234 5.58 -6.00 10.30
N GLY A 235 5.51 -4.73 10.68
CA GLY A 235 6.69 -3.92 11.00
C GLY A 235 6.43 -2.42 10.91
N GLY A 236 7.45 -1.64 11.24
CA GLY A 236 7.39 -0.18 11.22
C GLY A 236 6.42 0.42 12.24
N THR A 237 6.23 1.74 12.16
CA THR A 237 5.15 2.44 12.87
C THR A 237 4.15 2.95 11.84
N TYR A 238 2.89 2.56 11.98
CA TYR A 238 1.80 2.99 11.13
C TYR A 238 0.85 3.90 11.90
N GLU A 239 0.60 5.11 11.40
CA GLU A 239 -0.28 6.09 12.06
C GLU A 239 -1.61 6.21 11.31
N LEU A 240 -2.69 5.74 11.94
CA LEU A 240 -4.06 5.92 11.49
C LEU A 240 -4.58 7.24 12.06
N LYS A 241 -4.50 8.30 11.27
CA LYS A 241 -4.90 9.67 11.65
C LYS A 241 -6.41 9.76 11.89
N PRO A 242 -6.92 10.82 12.54
CA PRO A 242 -8.34 10.96 12.87
C PRO A 242 -9.33 10.75 11.71
N ALA A 243 -8.96 11.14 10.48
CA ALA A 243 -9.80 10.98 9.30
C ALA A 243 -9.83 9.54 8.74
N SER A 244 -8.89 8.68 9.15
CA SER A 244 -8.80 7.32 8.63
C SER A 244 -9.92 6.42 9.12
N THR A 245 -10.19 5.36 8.36
CA THR A 245 -11.13 4.31 8.74
C THR A 245 -10.58 2.94 8.40
N ILE A 246 -10.71 1.97 9.31
CA ILE A 246 -10.59 0.53 8.99
C ILE A 246 -11.99 -0.09 9.06
N ALA A 247 -12.43 -0.74 7.99
CA ALA A 247 -13.75 -1.34 7.91
C ALA A 247 -13.76 -2.68 7.15
N GLY A 248 -14.88 -3.40 7.27
CA GLY A 248 -15.12 -4.67 6.59
C GLY A 248 -15.26 -5.85 7.56
N ASN A 249 -15.32 -7.06 7.01
CA ASN A 249 -15.52 -8.31 7.73
C ASN A 249 -14.37 -9.31 7.55
N GLY A 250 -13.28 -8.90 6.90
CA GLY A 250 -12.00 -9.61 6.92
C GLY A 250 -11.20 -9.37 8.20
N ALA A 251 -10.00 -9.95 8.26
CA ALA A 251 -9.15 -9.90 9.43
C ALA A 251 -8.14 -8.73 9.39
N LEU A 252 -7.77 -8.26 10.57
CA LEU A 252 -6.61 -7.39 10.81
C LEU A 252 -5.57 -8.16 11.63
N ALA A 253 -4.34 -8.25 11.15
CA ALA A 253 -3.25 -8.92 11.85
C ALA A 253 -2.12 -7.94 12.19
N LEU A 254 -1.72 -7.89 13.46
CA LEU A 254 -0.57 -7.15 13.94
C LEU A 254 0.50 -8.16 14.38
N ARG A 255 1.41 -8.47 13.46
CA ARG A 255 2.50 -9.45 13.66
C ARG A 255 3.75 -8.83 14.26
N SER A 256 4.01 -7.56 13.94
CA SER A 256 5.14 -6.79 14.46
C SER A 256 4.87 -5.29 14.29
N GLY A 257 5.79 -4.44 14.74
CA GLY A 257 5.67 -2.98 14.65
C GLY A 257 4.58 -2.41 15.55
N THR A 258 4.20 -1.16 15.28
CA THR A 258 3.22 -0.40 16.06
C THR A 258 2.18 0.20 15.14
N VAL A 259 0.89 0.00 15.44
CA VAL A 259 -0.22 0.70 14.80
C VAL A 259 -0.83 1.67 15.81
N LYS A 260 -0.74 2.97 15.52
CA LYS A 260 -1.34 4.03 16.32
C LYS A 260 -2.71 4.38 15.75
N VAL A 261 -3.75 4.27 16.57
CA VAL A 261 -5.14 4.49 16.15
C VAL A 261 -5.66 5.77 16.76
N ALA A 262 -5.89 6.76 15.89
CA ALA A 262 -6.68 7.95 16.18
C ALA A 262 -7.94 8.04 15.28
N GLY A 263 -8.01 7.24 14.22
CA GLY A 263 -9.15 7.17 13.31
C GLY A 263 -10.27 6.23 13.75
N THR A 264 -11.25 6.05 12.85
CA THR A 264 -12.40 5.17 13.09
C THR A 264 -12.04 3.71 12.89
N PHE A 265 -12.44 2.86 13.83
CA PHE A 265 -12.27 1.42 13.75
C PHE A 265 -13.64 0.74 13.69
N SER A 266 -14.01 0.23 12.53
CA SER A 266 -15.32 -0.39 12.24
C SER A 266 -15.18 -1.77 11.59
N LEU A 267 -14.03 -2.42 11.78
CA LEU A 267 -13.83 -3.80 11.36
C LEU A 267 -14.69 -4.74 12.23
N THR A 268 -15.29 -5.74 11.58
CA THR A 268 -16.14 -6.75 12.22
C THR A 268 -15.56 -8.16 12.16
N GLY A 269 -14.50 -8.37 11.37
CA GLY A 269 -13.72 -9.60 11.43
C GLY A 269 -12.69 -9.56 12.57
N THR A 270 -11.90 -10.62 12.68
CA THR A 270 -10.95 -10.79 13.78
C THR A 270 -9.82 -9.76 13.75
N THR A 271 -9.53 -9.14 14.88
CA THR A 271 -8.30 -8.37 15.11
C THR A 271 -7.32 -9.21 15.94
N ALA A 272 -6.25 -9.67 15.31
CA ALA A 272 -5.23 -10.52 15.93
C ALA A 272 -3.96 -9.71 16.27
N ILE A 273 -3.66 -9.58 17.55
CA ILE A 273 -2.48 -8.88 18.09
C ILE A 273 -1.47 -9.95 18.54
N SER A 274 -0.59 -10.35 17.62
CA SER A 274 0.30 -11.50 17.77
C SER A 274 1.77 -11.14 17.50
N GLY A 275 2.28 -10.16 18.23
CA GLY A 275 3.67 -9.70 18.18
C GLY A 275 3.83 -8.20 17.94
N GLY A 276 2.83 -7.56 17.32
CA GLY A 276 2.78 -6.11 17.17
C GLY A 276 2.16 -5.37 18.38
N THR A 277 2.19 -4.04 18.31
CA THR A 277 1.55 -3.14 19.26
C THR A 277 0.35 -2.44 18.62
N LEU A 278 -0.82 -2.54 19.25
CA LEU A 278 -1.99 -1.71 18.95
C LEU A 278 -2.08 -0.60 20.00
N ASP A 279 -1.81 0.64 19.60
CA ASP A 279 -1.82 1.83 20.45
C ASP A 279 -3.08 2.66 20.19
N ILE A 280 -3.99 2.67 21.16
CA ILE A 280 -5.30 3.32 21.07
C ILE A 280 -5.24 4.69 21.76
N ALA A 281 -5.14 5.76 20.99
CA ALA A 281 -4.99 7.11 21.54
C ALA A 281 -6.32 7.75 21.98
N SER A 282 -7.43 7.35 21.37
CA SER A 282 -8.78 7.85 21.65
C SER A 282 -9.75 6.69 21.80
N ASP A 283 -10.90 6.93 22.44
CA ASP A 283 -11.88 5.89 22.70
C ASP A 283 -12.35 5.23 21.40
N VAL A 284 -12.37 3.90 21.38
CA VAL A 284 -12.80 3.10 20.22
C VAL A 284 -13.73 1.98 20.66
N ASN A 285 -14.71 1.71 19.79
CA ASN A 285 -15.52 0.51 19.86
C ASN A 285 -14.95 -0.48 18.86
N LEU A 286 -14.29 -1.52 19.34
CA LEU A 286 -13.76 -2.57 18.47
C LEU A 286 -14.82 -3.66 18.31
N GLY A 287 -15.34 -3.79 17.10
CA GLY A 287 -16.21 -4.89 16.70
C GLY A 287 -15.45 -6.20 16.45
N GLY A 288 -16.18 -7.26 16.12
CA GLY A 288 -15.61 -8.57 15.80
C GLY A 288 -15.05 -9.33 17.01
N GLU A 289 -14.13 -10.27 16.75
CA GLU A 289 -13.33 -10.95 17.78
C GLU A 289 -11.97 -10.23 17.92
N ILE A 290 -11.47 -10.08 19.15
CA ILE A 290 -10.08 -9.66 19.38
C ILE A 290 -9.31 -10.82 19.97
N THR A 291 -8.13 -11.11 19.42
CA THR A 291 -7.20 -12.08 19.99
C THR A 291 -5.88 -11.40 20.34
N LEU A 292 -5.52 -11.38 21.61
CA LEU A 292 -4.23 -10.89 22.09
C LEU A 292 -3.39 -12.09 22.57
N SER A 293 -2.31 -12.40 21.86
CA SER A 293 -1.50 -13.60 22.13
C SER A 293 -0.07 -13.32 22.57
N ASN A 294 0.68 -12.50 21.81
CA ASN A 294 2.09 -12.18 22.10
C ASN A 294 2.44 -10.71 21.78
N GLY A 295 1.44 -9.88 21.51
CA GLY A 295 1.64 -8.46 21.25
C GLY A 295 1.24 -7.59 22.44
N THR A 296 1.01 -6.31 22.17
CA THR A 296 0.62 -5.32 23.17
C THR A 296 -0.62 -4.56 22.72
N LEU A 297 -1.62 -4.42 23.60
CA LEU A 297 -2.68 -3.44 23.48
C LEU A 297 -2.42 -2.33 24.51
N THR A 298 -2.20 -1.11 24.03
CA THR A 298 -1.80 0.04 24.87
C THR A 298 -2.61 1.30 24.55
N GLY A 299 -2.17 2.45 25.06
CA GLY A 299 -2.72 3.77 24.79
C GLY A 299 -3.58 4.35 25.92
N THR A 300 -4.01 5.59 25.73
CA THR A 300 -4.82 6.37 26.68
C THR A 300 -6.32 6.19 26.46
N GLY A 301 -6.74 5.72 25.29
CA GLY A 301 -8.14 5.54 24.94
C GLY A 301 -8.77 4.29 25.56
N THR A 302 -10.07 4.38 25.78
CA THR A 302 -10.92 3.27 26.18
C THR A 302 -11.21 2.36 24.99
N VAL A 303 -10.98 1.06 25.18
CA VAL A 303 -11.40 0.02 24.23
C VAL A 303 -12.66 -0.61 24.78
N THR A 304 -13.80 -0.31 24.17
CA THR A 304 -15.05 -1.02 24.45
C THR A 304 -15.21 -2.14 23.45
N HIS A 305 -15.31 -3.38 23.94
CA HIS A 305 -15.41 -4.55 23.08
C HIS A 305 -16.74 -5.27 23.29
N THR A 306 -17.61 -5.27 22.28
CA THR A 306 -18.97 -5.82 22.39
C THR A 306 -19.07 -7.30 22.05
N GLY A 307 -17.95 -7.96 21.71
CA GLY A 307 -17.87 -9.37 21.34
C GLY A 307 -17.04 -10.21 22.31
N THR A 308 -16.27 -11.15 21.77
CA THR A 308 -15.32 -11.98 22.54
C THR A 308 -13.91 -11.42 22.44
N PHE A 309 -13.36 -10.97 23.58
CA PHE A 309 -11.96 -10.62 23.72
C PHE A 309 -11.20 -11.84 24.25
N THR A 310 -10.33 -12.44 23.44
CA THR A 310 -9.51 -13.59 23.82
C THR A 310 -8.09 -13.13 24.17
N TRP A 311 -7.76 -13.11 25.46
CA TRP A 311 -6.43 -12.83 25.97
C TRP A 311 -5.68 -14.15 26.20
N ASN A 312 -4.89 -14.57 25.22
CA ASN A 312 -4.06 -15.77 25.28
C ASN A 312 -2.66 -15.50 25.84
N GLY A 313 -2.16 -14.27 25.77
CA GLY A 313 -0.85 -13.88 26.31
C GLY A 313 -0.50 -12.44 25.95
N GLY A 314 0.73 -12.00 26.21
CA GLY A 314 1.17 -10.64 25.89
C GLY A 314 0.67 -9.59 26.89
N THR A 315 0.62 -8.33 26.47
CA THR A 315 0.51 -7.19 27.38
C THR A 315 -0.73 -6.34 27.13
N LEU A 316 -1.51 -6.12 28.19
CA LEU A 316 -2.46 -5.03 28.32
C LEU A 316 -1.79 -3.89 29.09
N SER A 317 -1.54 -2.75 28.44
CA SER A 317 -0.92 -1.60 29.08
C SER A 317 -1.57 -0.26 28.72
N GLY A 318 -0.94 0.84 29.12
CA GLY A 318 -1.46 2.20 28.94
C GLY A 318 -2.46 2.60 30.02
N THR A 319 -2.73 3.89 30.16
CA THR A 319 -3.65 4.42 31.19
C THR A 319 -5.12 4.35 30.78
N GLY A 320 -5.41 3.90 29.55
CA GLY A 320 -6.78 3.69 29.08
C GLY A 320 -7.48 2.52 29.78
N ALA A 321 -8.70 2.23 29.33
CA ALA A 321 -9.50 1.12 29.82
C ALA A 321 -9.72 0.03 28.75
N LEU A 322 -9.93 -1.20 29.18
CA LEU A 322 -10.61 -2.26 28.42
C LEU A 322 -11.97 -2.48 29.09
N VAL A 323 -13.05 -2.26 28.35
CA VAL A 323 -14.42 -2.39 28.86
C VAL A 323 -15.12 -3.56 28.17
N ILE A 324 -15.59 -4.49 29.00
CA ILE A 324 -16.37 -5.67 28.60
C ILE A 324 -17.82 -5.42 29.07
N PRO A 325 -18.72 -4.90 28.21
CA PRO A 325 -20.12 -4.64 28.55
C PRO A 325 -20.90 -5.93 28.81
N ASP A 326 -22.14 -5.80 29.30
CA ASP A 326 -23.00 -6.93 29.72
C ASP A 326 -23.18 -8.02 28.65
N SER A 327 -23.15 -7.65 27.37
CA SER A 327 -23.31 -8.58 26.23
C SER A 327 -22.02 -9.27 25.78
N ALA A 328 -20.87 -8.96 26.41
CA ALA A 328 -19.56 -9.33 25.92
C ALA A 328 -18.86 -10.33 26.85
N THR A 329 -17.80 -10.95 26.33
CA THR A 329 -17.00 -11.94 27.07
C THR A 329 -15.51 -11.64 26.94
N LEU A 330 -14.79 -11.69 28.07
CA LEU A 330 -13.34 -11.76 28.14
C LEU A 330 -12.91 -13.20 28.43
N VAL A 331 -12.23 -13.84 27.49
CA VAL A 331 -11.65 -15.17 27.67
C VAL A 331 -10.16 -15.01 27.97
N ILE A 332 -9.74 -15.40 29.17
CA ILE A 332 -8.34 -15.43 29.59
C ILE A 332 -7.87 -16.87 29.44
N GLY A 333 -7.23 -17.17 28.30
CA GLY A 333 -6.92 -18.52 27.84
C GLY A 333 -5.44 -18.83 27.74
N SER A 334 -5.11 -20.05 27.31
CA SER A 334 -3.75 -20.53 27.02
C SER A 334 -2.80 -20.61 28.24
N ALA A 335 -1.64 -21.26 28.05
CA ALA A 335 -0.55 -21.36 29.02
C ALA A 335 0.41 -20.16 29.01
N SER A 336 0.33 -19.28 28.02
CA SER A 336 1.24 -18.13 27.91
C SER A 336 0.98 -17.10 29.01
N GLY A 337 2.07 -16.52 29.51
CA GLY A 337 2.05 -15.44 30.49
C GLY A 337 1.36 -14.19 29.96
N LYS A 338 0.68 -13.50 30.86
CA LYS A 338 -0.13 -12.31 30.60
C LYS A 338 0.37 -11.18 31.47
N THR A 339 0.47 -9.98 30.91
CA THR A 339 0.94 -8.80 31.63
C THR A 339 -0.15 -7.73 31.65
N LEU A 340 -0.55 -7.27 32.83
CA LEU A 340 -1.45 -6.12 32.99
C LEU A 340 -0.71 -4.98 33.70
N GLN A 341 -0.48 -3.86 33.01
CA GLN A 341 0.30 -2.74 33.54
C GLN A 341 -0.41 -1.41 33.33
N SER A 342 -0.68 -0.65 34.40
CA SER A 342 -1.30 0.69 34.35
C SER A 342 -2.73 0.77 33.78
N ARG A 343 -3.22 -0.28 33.10
CA ARG A 343 -4.51 -0.31 32.43
C ARG A 343 -5.62 -0.74 33.38
N THR A 344 -6.81 -0.18 33.18
CA THR A 344 -8.03 -0.64 33.84
C THR A 344 -8.76 -1.66 32.97
N VAL A 345 -9.16 -2.80 33.53
CA VAL A 345 -10.10 -3.74 32.92
C VAL A 345 -11.42 -3.64 33.67
N SER A 346 -12.50 -3.24 32.99
CA SER A 346 -13.84 -3.09 33.55
C SER A 346 -14.77 -4.15 32.97
N ILE A 347 -15.40 -4.95 33.81
CA ILE A 347 -16.16 -6.15 33.43
C ILE A 347 -17.59 -6.00 33.92
N ALA A 348 -18.51 -5.71 33.02
CA ALA A 348 -19.96 -5.76 33.23
C ALA A 348 -20.58 -7.03 32.63
N GLY A 349 -19.96 -7.59 31.59
CA GLY A 349 -20.28 -8.93 31.07
C GLY A 349 -19.57 -10.05 31.84
N THR A 350 -19.10 -11.06 31.12
CA THR A 350 -18.43 -12.22 31.72
C THR A 350 -16.92 -12.21 31.42
N ALA A 351 -16.09 -12.41 32.43
CA ALA A 351 -14.69 -12.78 32.27
C ALA A 351 -14.49 -14.24 32.71
N ARG A 352 -13.80 -15.03 31.90
CA ARG A 352 -13.53 -16.46 32.14
C ARG A 352 -12.03 -16.72 32.08
N TRP A 353 -11.44 -17.01 33.22
CA TRP A 353 -10.05 -17.45 33.32
C TRP A 353 -9.96 -18.96 33.28
N GLU A 354 -9.75 -19.47 32.08
CA GLU A 354 -9.72 -20.90 31.77
C GLU A 354 -8.32 -21.40 31.41
N GLY A 355 -7.42 -20.48 31.05
CA GLY A 355 -6.03 -20.79 30.72
C GLY A 355 -5.16 -21.11 31.94
N THR A 356 -4.02 -21.75 31.66
CA THR A 356 -3.00 -22.13 32.66
C THR A 356 -1.80 -21.17 32.65
N GLY A 357 -1.95 -19.96 32.11
CA GLY A 357 -0.92 -18.92 32.16
C GLY A 357 -1.20 -17.90 33.27
N ASN A 358 -0.18 -17.55 34.04
CA ASN A 358 -0.24 -16.51 35.07
C ASN A 358 -0.54 -15.12 34.47
N ILE A 359 -1.21 -14.30 35.28
CA ILE A 359 -1.33 -12.86 35.05
C ILE A 359 -0.29 -12.19 35.96
N SER A 360 0.51 -11.28 35.42
CA SER A 360 1.43 -10.45 36.17
C SER A 360 0.91 -9.01 36.11
N SER A 361 0.42 -8.53 37.25
CA SER A 361 -0.08 -7.16 37.39
C SER A 361 1.00 -6.19 37.88
N GLY A 362 0.89 -4.91 37.53
CA GLY A 362 1.82 -3.88 38.00
C GLY A 362 1.40 -2.45 37.64
N GLN A 363 2.18 -1.48 38.14
CA GLN A 363 2.07 -0.06 37.77
C GLN A 363 0.66 0.55 37.96
N GLY A 364 -0.09 0.09 38.97
CA GLY A 364 -1.45 0.61 39.24
C GLY A 364 -2.54 0.06 38.32
N ALA A 365 -2.26 -1.06 37.61
CA ALA A 365 -3.28 -1.84 36.93
C ALA A 365 -4.49 -2.13 37.84
N THR A 366 -5.69 -2.06 37.28
CA THR A 366 -6.95 -2.27 38.03
C THR A 366 -7.85 -3.25 37.28
N VAL A 367 -8.49 -4.17 38.00
CA VAL A 367 -9.57 -5.02 37.48
C VAL A 367 -10.82 -4.73 38.29
N ASN A 368 -11.85 -4.23 37.61
CA ASN A 368 -13.13 -3.84 38.20
C ASN A 368 -14.23 -4.77 37.66
N VAL A 369 -14.80 -5.59 38.54
CA VAL A 369 -16.02 -6.36 38.24
C VAL A 369 -17.21 -5.49 38.65
N GLN A 370 -18.02 -5.09 37.68
CA GLN A 370 -19.22 -4.26 37.88
C GLN A 370 -20.34 -5.09 38.54
N PRO A 371 -21.41 -4.46 39.07
CA PRO A 371 -22.48 -5.20 39.74
C PRO A 371 -23.17 -6.28 38.90
N THR A 372 -23.20 -6.12 37.56
CA THR A 372 -23.71 -7.11 36.60
C THR A 372 -22.65 -8.10 36.14
N GLY A 373 -21.37 -7.81 36.43
CA GLY A 373 -20.23 -8.56 35.96
C GLY A 373 -20.02 -9.88 36.69
N LEU A 374 -19.50 -10.85 35.95
CA LEU A 374 -19.05 -12.14 36.47
C LEU A 374 -17.58 -12.35 36.13
N PHE A 375 -16.78 -12.77 37.10
CA PHE A 375 -15.40 -13.22 36.89
C PHE A 375 -15.28 -14.68 37.35
N GLU A 376 -15.21 -15.60 36.40
CA GLU A 376 -15.04 -17.03 36.63
C GLU A 376 -13.56 -17.40 36.57
N ILE A 377 -13.08 -18.16 37.55
CA ILE A 377 -11.71 -18.71 37.59
C ILE A 377 -11.82 -20.23 37.57
N SER A 378 -11.20 -20.86 36.58
CA SER A 378 -11.20 -22.32 36.38
C SER A 378 -9.78 -22.91 36.41
N SER A 379 -8.80 -22.15 36.90
CA SER A 379 -7.40 -22.59 37.01
C SER A 379 -6.77 -22.19 38.35
N ASP A 380 -5.70 -22.89 38.74
CA ASP A 380 -4.93 -22.62 39.96
C ASP A 380 -3.78 -21.61 39.72
N GLN A 381 -3.91 -20.75 38.70
CA GLN A 381 -2.86 -19.81 38.30
C GLN A 381 -2.80 -18.56 39.18
N VAL A 382 -1.66 -17.88 39.16
CA VAL A 382 -1.38 -16.69 39.98
C VAL A 382 -1.71 -15.42 39.21
N PHE A 383 -2.28 -14.44 39.91
CA PHE A 383 -2.58 -13.08 39.45
C PHE A 383 -1.66 -12.04 40.11
#